data_AF-A0A497NAJ6-F1
#
_entry.id   AF-A0A497NAJ6-F1
#
_cell.length_a   1.000
_cell.length_b   1.000
_cell.length_c   1.000
_cell.angle_alpha   90.00
_cell.angle_beta   90.00
_cell.angle_gamma   90.00
#
_symmetry.space_group_name_H-M   'P 1'
#
loop_
_entity.id
_entity.type
_entity.pdbx_description
1 polymer ?
#
loop_
_entity_poly.entity_id
_entity_poly.type
_entity_poly.pdbx_seq_one_letter_code
_entity_poly.pdbx_strand_id
1 'polypeptide(L)'
;MCALFGGQRDSSQQNTESDSWYVTYGIQEAYDAIVNETDDWRERASVKSSKSRLSFLTRRTPQNFILDQAISPRLYRLKDDQLGTVSFELIEIEDGGTSIKATYQGKARSLIQNFKAKMPIKILGSNVRVCPSCGKDMQSDFKTCPYCSATLG
;
A
#
# COMPACT_ATOMS: atom_id res chain seq x y z
N MET A 1 1.07 51.24 -12.04
CA MET A 1 0.63 49.98 -12.68
C MET A 1 0.99 48.84 -11.74
N CYS A 2 0.04 48.38 -10.92
CA CYS A 2 0.24 47.24 -10.02
C CYS A 2 -0.44 46.02 -10.64
N ALA A 3 0.34 45.03 -11.06
CA ALA A 3 -0.18 43.74 -11.50
C ALA A 3 -0.49 42.90 -10.25
N LEU A 4 -1.78 42.74 -9.95
CA LEU A 4 -2.29 41.78 -8.98
C LEU A 4 -2.28 40.40 -9.64
N PHE A 5 -1.25 39.59 -9.38
CA PHE A 5 -1.35 38.15 -9.63
C PHE A 5 -2.01 37.51 -8.41
N GLY A 6 -3.34 37.40 -8.48
CA GLY A 6 -4.13 36.54 -7.61
C GLY A 6 -3.85 35.09 -7.93
N GLY A 7 -2.91 34.48 -7.21
CA GLY A 7 -2.77 33.04 -7.16
C GLY A 7 -3.95 32.45 -6.41
N GLN A 8 -4.92 31.91 -7.14
CA GLN A 8 -5.99 31.06 -6.61
C GLN A 8 -5.35 29.90 -5.81
N ARG A 9 -5.45 29.98 -4.49
CA ARG A 9 -5.27 28.82 -3.61
C ARG A 9 -6.53 27.99 -3.72
N ASP A 10 -6.51 27.00 -4.60
CA ASP A 10 -7.56 25.99 -4.66
C ASP A 10 -7.57 25.24 -3.31
N SER A 11 -8.58 25.60 -2.52
CA SER A 11 -8.74 25.20 -1.12
C SER A 11 -9.76 24.09 -1.07
N SER A 12 -9.34 22.89 -1.47
CA SER A 12 -10.08 21.64 -1.22
C SER A 12 -9.16 20.41 -1.18
N GLN A 13 -7.91 20.56 -0.72
CA GLN A 13 -7.10 19.42 -0.28
C GLN A 13 -7.65 18.87 1.04
N GLN A 14 -8.76 18.12 0.98
CA GLN A 14 -9.06 17.15 2.02
C GLN A 14 -7.92 16.13 2.01
N ASN A 15 -7.33 15.87 3.18
CA ASN A 15 -6.11 15.11 3.45
C ASN A 15 -6.10 13.69 2.86
N THR A 16 -5.98 13.61 1.54
CA THR A 16 -6.03 12.38 0.73
C THR A 16 -4.60 12.06 0.36
N GLU A 17 -4.11 10.94 0.88
CA GLU A 17 -2.80 10.39 0.61
C GLU A 17 -2.92 9.29 -0.45
N SER A 18 -1.84 9.07 -1.20
CA SER A 18 -1.72 7.96 -2.14
C SER A 18 -0.39 7.26 -1.94
N ASP A 19 -0.43 5.93 -1.84
CA ASP A 19 0.76 5.07 -1.85
C ASP A 19 0.69 4.14 -3.07
N SER A 20 1.83 3.82 -3.67
CA SER A 20 1.93 2.94 -4.82
C SER A 20 3.09 1.99 -4.65
N TRP A 21 2.87 0.71 -4.90
CA TRP A 21 3.88 -0.33 -4.80
C TRP A 21 3.68 -1.41 -5.86
N TYR A 22 4.73 -2.21 -6.06
CA TYR A 22 4.80 -3.23 -7.08
C TYR A 22 4.79 -4.62 -6.46
N VAL A 23 4.03 -5.52 -7.05
CA VAL A 23 3.91 -6.92 -6.65
C VAL A 23 4.17 -7.84 -7.83
N THR A 24 4.59 -9.06 -7.51
CA THR A 24 5.19 -10.00 -8.49
C THR A 24 4.18 -10.95 -9.11
N TYR A 25 3.02 -11.05 -8.48
CA TYR A 25 1.94 -11.93 -8.86
C TYR A 25 1.00 -11.23 -9.86
N GLY A 26 0.20 -12.03 -10.55
CA GLY A 26 -0.70 -11.55 -11.60
C GLY A 26 -1.76 -10.59 -11.04
N ILE A 27 -2.35 -9.77 -11.92
CA ILE A 27 -3.35 -8.77 -11.51
C ILE A 27 -4.55 -9.38 -10.78
N GLN A 28 -4.94 -10.60 -11.14
CA GLN A 28 -6.00 -11.34 -10.46
C GLN A 28 -5.60 -11.77 -9.05
N GLU A 29 -4.41 -12.34 -8.88
CA GLU A 29 -3.88 -12.75 -7.57
C GLU A 29 -3.72 -11.53 -6.65
N ALA A 30 -3.33 -10.38 -7.22
CA ALA A 30 -3.25 -9.12 -6.50
C ALA A 30 -4.61 -8.60 -6.05
N TYR A 31 -5.60 -8.69 -6.93
CA TYR A 31 -6.97 -8.34 -6.61
C TYR A 31 -7.52 -9.23 -5.49
N ASP A 32 -7.33 -10.54 -5.59
CA ASP A 32 -7.80 -11.51 -4.60
C ASP A 32 -7.10 -11.31 -3.24
N ALA A 33 -5.81 -10.94 -3.24
CA ALA A 33 -5.08 -10.58 -2.02
C ALA A 33 -5.66 -9.33 -1.33
N ILE A 34 -6.06 -8.31 -2.11
CA ILE A 34 -6.75 -7.12 -1.59
C ILE A 34 -8.11 -7.50 -1.02
N VAL A 35 -8.90 -8.30 -1.75
CA VAL A 35 -10.22 -8.75 -1.26
C VAL A 35 -10.07 -9.48 0.06
N ASN A 36 -9.20 -10.48 0.14
CA ASN A 36 -8.93 -11.26 1.35
C ASN A 36 -8.49 -10.39 2.52
N GLU A 37 -7.55 -9.46 2.32
CA GLU A 37 -7.12 -8.56 3.41
C GLU A 37 -8.28 -7.64 3.87
N THR A 38 -9.12 -7.19 2.95
CA THR A 38 -10.23 -6.31 3.30
C THR A 38 -11.35 -7.04 4.06
N ASP A 39 -11.56 -8.33 3.77
CA ASP A 39 -12.44 -9.19 4.55
C ASP A 39 -11.86 -9.42 5.95
N ASP A 40 -10.54 -9.60 6.06
CA ASP A 40 -9.80 -9.66 7.32
C ASP A 40 -10.01 -8.38 8.17
N TRP A 41 -10.06 -7.20 7.53
CA TRP A 41 -10.37 -5.95 8.23
C TRP A 41 -11.80 -5.91 8.74
N ARG A 42 -12.77 -6.37 7.93
CA ARG A 42 -14.18 -6.46 8.35
C ARG A 42 -14.36 -7.40 9.53
N GLU A 43 -13.70 -8.56 9.51
CA GLU A 43 -13.75 -9.54 10.61
C GLU A 43 -13.11 -8.99 11.88
N ARG A 44 -11.93 -8.35 11.79
CA ARG A 44 -11.28 -7.72 12.95
C ARG A 44 -12.12 -6.60 13.55
N ALA A 45 -12.89 -5.90 12.72
CA ALA A 45 -13.80 -4.86 13.20
C ALA A 45 -15.01 -5.45 13.95
N SER A 46 -15.56 -6.58 13.50
CA SER A 46 -16.70 -7.26 14.17
C SER A 46 -16.29 -7.97 15.48
N VAL A 47 -15.09 -8.54 15.56
CA VAL A 47 -14.59 -9.19 16.80
C VAL A 47 -14.36 -8.16 17.91
N LYS A 48 -13.90 -6.94 17.57
CA LYS A 48 -13.71 -5.85 18.54
C LYS A 48 -15.02 -5.38 19.16
N SER A 49 -16.14 -5.37 18.42
CA SER A 49 -17.45 -5.04 18.99
C SER A 49 -18.02 -6.16 19.86
N SER A 50 -17.69 -7.42 19.58
CA SER A 50 -18.26 -8.57 20.31
C SER A 50 -17.62 -8.85 21.68
N LYS A 51 -16.38 -8.38 21.93
CA LYS A 51 -15.70 -8.50 23.24
C LYS A 51 -16.05 -7.37 24.23
N SER A 52 -16.72 -6.30 23.80
CA SER A 52 -17.09 -5.19 24.69
C SER A 52 -18.49 -5.35 25.31
N ARG A 53 -18.71 -6.40 26.11
CA ARG A 53 -19.93 -6.49 26.95
C ARG A 53 -19.87 -5.62 28.22
N LEU A 54 -18.76 -4.91 28.47
CA LEU A 54 -18.55 -4.08 29.67
C LEU A 54 -17.89 -2.71 29.37
N SER A 55 -18.45 -1.89 28.46
CA SER A 55 -17.94 -0.52 28.26
C SER A 55 -19.07 0.48 28.02
N PHE A 56 -19.61 1.00 29.12
CA PHE A 56 -20.70 1.99 29.17
C PHE A 56 -20.29 3.43 28.76
N LEU A 57 -19.06 3.69 28.30
CA LEU A 57 -18.57 5.07 28.19
C LEU A 57 -17.81 5.45 26.91
N THR A 58 -17.75 4.61 25.87
CA THR A 58 -17.21 5.07 24.58
C THR A 58 -18.04 4.58 23.40
N ARG A 59 -18.86 5.48 22.85
CA ARG A 59 -19.53 5.35 21.55
C ARG A 59 -18.48 5.50 20.43
N ARG A 60 -17.56 4.54 20.29
CA ARG A 60 -16.78 4.41 19.05
C ARG A 60 -17.65 3.66 18.06
N THR A 61 -18.06 4.34 17.01
CA THR A 61 -18.76 3.77 15.86
C THR A 61 -17.93 2.61 15.28
N PRO A 62 -18.53 1.45 15.03
CA PRO A 62 -17.80 0.31 14.47
C PRO A 62 -17.30 0.66 13.07
N GLN A 63 -16.06 0.26 12.76
CA GLN A 63 -15.55 0.29 11.39
C GLN A 63 -16.29 -0.79 10.61
N ASN A 64 -16.96 -0.42 9.52
CA ASN A 64 -17.84 -1.32 8.78
C ASN A 64 -17.35 -1.58 7.35
N PHE A 65 -16.35 -0.82 6.88
CA PHE A 65 -15.67 -0.98 5.58
C PHE A 65 -16.61 -1.43 4.46
N ILE A 66 -17.62 -0.64 4.12
CA ILE A 66 -18.65 -0.97 3.14
C ILE A 66 -18.05 -1.00 1.73
N LEU A 67 -18.43 -1.99 0.91
CA LEU A 67 -17.98 -2.03 -0.48
C LEU A 67 -18.75 -0.98 -1.28
N ASP A 68 -18.03 -0.02 -1.86
CA ASP A 68 -18.63 1.04 -2.65
C ASP A 68 -18.53 0.76 -4.15
N GLN A 69 -17.40 0.21 -4.61
CA GLN A 69 -17.22 -0.17 -6.01
C GLN A 69 -16.22 -1.31 -6.14
N ALA A 70 -16.53 -2.30 -6.98
CA ALA A 70 -15.64 -3.38 -7.34
C ALA A 70 -15.69 -3.61 -8.85
N ILE A 71 -14.56 -3.45 -9.53
CA ILE A 71 -14.37 -3.76 -10.95
C ILE A 71 -13.17 -4.70 -11.02
N SER A 72 -13.41 -6.00 -10.88
CA SER A 72 -12.34 -6.99 -10.92
C SER A 72 -11.65 -7.01 -12.30
N PRO A 73 -10.31 -7.13 -12.38
CA PRO A 73 -9.32 -7.07 -11.28
C PRO A 73 -8.69 -5.67 -11.11
N ARG A 74 -9.29 -4.62 -11.67
CA ARG A 74 -8.66 -3.29 -11.84
C ARG A 74 -8.97 -2.27 -10.75
N LEU A 75 -10.11 -2.39 -10.07
CA LEU A 75 -10.55 -1.41 -9.08
C LEU A 75 -11.27 -2.08 -7.90
N TYR A 76 -10.88 -1.70 -6.69
CA TYR A 76 -11.57 -2.07 -5.47
C TYR A 76 -11.68 -0.86 -4.54
N ARG A 77 -12.90 -0.42 -4.23
CA ARG A 77 -13.16 0.78 -3.43
C ARG A 77 -14.06 0.47 -2.25
N LEU A 78 -13.59 0.88 -1.08
CA LEU A 78 -14.25 0.74 0.20
C LEU A 78 -14.56 2.12 0.77
N LYS A 79 -15.67 2.22 1.49
CA LYS A 79 -16.03 3.38 2.30
C LYS A 79 -16.20 2.97 3.74
N ASP A 80 -15.59 3.72 4.63
CA ASP A 80 -15.75 3.55 6.07
C ASP A 80 -16.06 4.90 6.72
N ASP A 81 -17.01 4.92 7.64
CA ASP A 81 -17.45 6.15 8.31
C ASP A 81 -16.36 6.74 9.22
N GLN A 82 -15.37 5.94 9.65
CA GLN A 82 -14.28 6.39 10.52
C GLN A 82 -13.01 6.73 9.73
N LEU A 83 -12.67 5.88 8.76
CA LEU A 83 -11.43 5.97 7.99
C LEU A 83 -11.58 6.73 6.67
N GLY A 84 -12.82 6.95 6.21
CA GLY A 84 -13.11 7.59 4.93
C GLY A 84 -13.10 6.59 3.78
N THR A 85 -12.82 7.09 2.58
CA THR A 85 -12.77 6.25 1.37
C THR A 85 -11.36 5.73 1.15
N VAL A 86 -11.25 4.44 0.81
CA VAL A 86 -10.02 3.76 0.40
C VAL A 86 -10.27 3.14 -0.97
N SER A 87 -9.43 3.45 -1.96
CA SER A 87 -9.53 2.88 -3.31
C SER A 87 -8.20 2.28 -3.73
N PHE A 88 -8.25 1.04 -4.20
CA PHE A 88 -7.14 0.32 -4.80
C PHE A 88 -7.35 0.25 -6.31
N GLU A 89 -6.43 0.83 -7.04
CA GLU A 89 -6.32 0.74 -8.50
C GLU A 89 -5.18 -0.24 -8.82
N LEU A 90 -5.45 -1.21 -9.70
CA LEU A 90 -4.47 -2.22 -10.10
C LEU A 90 -4.20 -2.13 -11.59
N ILE A 91 -2.93 -2.16 -11.96
CA ILE A 91 -2.45 -2.08 -13.35
C ILE A 91 -1.44 -3.20 -13.58
N GLU A 92 -1.67 -3.99 -14.62
CA GLU A 92 -0.72 -5.01 -15.05
C GLU A 92 0.48 -4.38 -15.76
N ILE A 93 1.69 -4.88 -15.48
CA ILE A 93 2.93 -4.34 -16.03
C ILE A 93 3.47 -5.33 -17.08
N GLU A 94 3.99 -4.79 -18.18
CA GLU A 94 4.52 -5.58 -19.31
C GLU A 94 5.65 -6.54 -18.89
N ASP A 95 6.47 -6.17 -17.90
CA ASP A 95 7.57 -6.99 -17.35
C ASP A 95 7.10 -8.11 -16.40
N GLY A 96 5.79 -8.31 -16.27
CA GLY A 96 5.17 -9.26 -15.35
C GLY A 96 5.02 -8.71 -13.93
N GLY A 97 3.80 -8.82 -13.42
CA GLY A 97 3.42 -8.32 -12.09
C GLY A 97 2.36 -7.23 -12.16
N THR A 98 2.09 -6.62 -11.00
CA THR A 98 0.99 -5.66 -10.85
C THR A 98 1.46 -4.43 -10.08
N SER A 99 1.14 -3.25 -10.58
CA SER A 99 1.21 -2.01 -9.82
C SER A 99 -0.09 -1.82 -9.05
N ILE A 100 0.01 -1.67 -7.73
CA ILE A 100 -1.14 -1.35 -6.87
C ILE A 100 -0.98 0.08 -6.41
N LYS A 101 -1.96 0.93 -6.73
CA LYS A 101 -2.07 2.30 -6.25
C LYS A 101 -3.24 2.37 -5.27
N ALA A 102 -2.93 2.64 -4.01
CA ALA A 102 -3.93 2.88 -2.97
C ALA A 102 -4.09 4.37 -2.72
N THR A 103 -5.29 4.89 -2.91
CA THR A 103 -5.68 6.26 -2.54
C THR A 103 -6.56 6.19 -1.31
N TYR A 104 -6.24 6.95 -0.26
CA TYR A 104 -6.88 6.85 1.04
C TYR A 104 -6.82 8.16 1.81
N GLN A 105 -7.67 8.36 2.81
CA GLN A 105 -7.57 9.53 3.71
C GLN A 105 -6.53 9.29 4.81
N GLY A 106 -5.87 10.34 5.31
CA GLY A 106 -4.76 10.22 6.28
C GLY A 106 -5.02 9.34 7.52
N LYS A 107 -6.28 9.14 7.94
CA LYS A 107 -6.65 8.20 9.02
C LYS A 107 -6.43 6.72 8.67
N ALA A 108 -6.51 6.36 7.40
CA ALA A 108 -6.30 5.01 6.88
C ALA A 108 -4.83 4.68 6.62
N ARG A 109 -3.93 5.65 6.77
CA ARG A 109 -2.49 5.51 6.49
C ARG A 109 -1.86 4.30 7.16
N SER A 110 -2.04 4.14 8.46
CA SER A 110 -1.44 3.01 9.20
C SER A 110 -1.95 1.65 8.72
N LEU A 111 -3.20 1.59 8.28
CA LEU A 111 -3.82 0.37 7.78
C LEU A 111 -3.24 -0.01 6.40
N ILE A 112 -3.06 0.97 5.51
CA ILE A 112 -2.41 0.77 4.21
C ILE A 112 -0.93 0.43 4.35
N GLN A 113 -0.21 1.08 5.25
CA GLN A 113 1.20 0.75 5.52
C GLN A 113 1.36 -0.67 6.06
N ASN A 114 0.49 -1.11 6.98
CA ASN A 114 0.49 -2.48 7.48
C ASN A 114 0.16 -3.50 6.37
N PHE A 115 -0.78 -3.17 5.49
CA PHE A 115 -1.10 -4.02 4.34
C PHE A 115 0.08 -4.15 3.39
N LYS A 116 0.69 -3.01 3.02
CA LYS A 116 1.91 -2.98 2.21
C LYS A 116 3.02 -3.81 2.81
N ALA A 117 3.23 -3.76 4.13
CA ALA A 117 4.24 -4.56 4.83
C ALA A 117 3.97 -6.07 4.83
N LYS A 118 2.70 -6.50 4.71
CA LYS A 118 2.32 -7.91 4.63
C LYS A 118 2.50 -8.50 3.22
N MET A 119 2.53 -7.67 2.19
CA MET A 119 2.73 -8.14 0.83
C MET A 119 4.22 -8.39 0.57
N PRO A 120 4.56 -9.45 -0.19
CA PRO A 120 5.92 -9.63 -0.67
C PRO A 120 6.19 -8.55 -1.72
N ILE A 121 6.64 -7.38 -1.26
CA ILE A 121 7.13 -6.32 -2.10
C ILE A 121 8.40 -6.87 -2.77
N LYS A 122 8.40 -7.06 -4.10
CA LYS A 122 9.66 -7.01 -4.84
C LYS A 122 10.13 -5.58 -4.71
N ILE A 123 10.91 -5.30 -3.67
CA ILE A 123 11.88 -4.22 -3.78
C ILE A 123 12.71 -4.67 -4.99
N LEU A 124 12.63 -3.94 -6.11
CA LEU A 124 13.44 -4.15 -7.31
C LEU A 124 14.93 -3.87 -7.01
N GLY A 125 15.46 -4.42 -5.91
CA GLY A 125 16.64 -3.91 -5.23
C GLY A 125 16.93 -4.57 -3.90
N SER A 126 16.93 -5.90 -3.82
CA SER A 126 17.79 -6.56 -2.83
C SER A 126 18.19 -7.98 -3.20
N ASN A 127 18.62 -8.23 -4.44
CA ASN A 127 19.73 -9.17 -4.59
C ASN A 127 21.04 -8.44 -4.25
N VAL A 128 21.08 -7.77 -3.09
CA VAL A 128 22.30 -7.15 -2.59
C VAL A 128 23.07 -8.25 -1.89
N ARG A 129 24.23 -8.58 -2.45
CA ARG A 129 25.18 -9.49 -1.82
C ARG A 129 26.36 -8.69 -1.31
N VAL A 130 26.90 -9.10 -0.18
CA VAL A 130 28.12 -8.52 0.37
C VAL A 130 29.31 -9.18 -0.30
N CYS A 131 30.26 -8.39 -0.79
CA CYS A 131 31.49 -8.95 -1.35
C CYS A 131 32.32 -9.63 -0.25
N PRO A 132 32.69 -10.93 -0.39
CA PRO A 132 33.50 -11.63 0.60
C PRO A 132 34.93 -11.07 0.72
N SER A 133 35.42 -10.36 -0.30
CA SER A 133 36.78 -9.83 -0.31
C SER A 133 36.91 -8.42 0.30
N CYS A 134 35.87 -7.58 0.22
CA CYS A 134 35.94 -6.19 0.71
C CYS A 134 34.80 -5.76 1.62
N GLY A 135 33.80 -6.61 1.84
CA GLY A 135 32.69 -6.35 2.76
C GLY A 135 31.71 -5.27 2.29
N LYS A 136 31.77 -4.84 1.03
CA LYS A 136 30.84 -3.83 0.48
C LYS A 136 29.63 -4.48 -0.16
N ASP A 137 28.50 -3.79 -0.04
CA ASP A 137 27.23 -4.15 -0.67
C ASP A 137 27.29 -3.95 -2.18
N MET A 138 26.90 -4.97 -2.94
CA MET A 138 26.83 -4.91 -4.41
C MET A 138 25.66 -5.74 -4.93
N GLN A 139 25.24 -5.49 -6.17
CA GLN A 139 24.20 -6.29 -6.80
C GLN A 139 24.72 -7.72 -7.09
N SER A 140 23.83 -8.72 -7.03
CA SER A 140 24.13 -10.13 -7.26
C SER A 140 24.66 -10.45 -8.65
N ASP A 141 24.30 -9.61 -9.62
CA ASP A 141 24.50 -9.90 -11.04
C ASP A 141 25.94 -9.57 -11.49
N PHE A 142 26.72 -8.94 -10.61
CA PHE A 142 28.14 -8.67 -10.85
C PHE A 142 28.97 -9.93 -10.65
N LYS A 143 29.58 -10.44 -11.73
CA LYS A 143 30.63 -11.48 -11.70
C LYS A 143 31.92 -10.99 -11.02
N THR A 144 32.11 -9.68 -10.94
CA THR A 144 33.29 -9.03 -10.38
C THR A 144 32.87 -7.86 -9.52
N CYS A 145 33.40 -7.76 -8.30
CA CYS A 145 33.09 -6.68 -7.37
C CYS A 145 33.54 -5.32 -7.96
N PRO A 146 32.66 -4.31 -8.07
CA PRO A 146 33.02 -3.01 -8.64
C PRO A 146 33.96 -2.19 -7.74
N TYR A 147 34.11 -2.57 -6.47
CA TYR A 147 34.91 -1.82 -5.50
C TYR A 147 36.33 -2.34 -5.32
N CYS A 148 36.52 -3.66 -5.41
CA CYS A 148 37.83 -4.29 -5.19
C CYS A 148 38.28 -5.20 -6.33
N SER A 149 37.48 -5.30 -7.41
CA SER A 149 37.78 -6.13 -8.58
C SER A 149 37.91 -7.63 -8.27
N ALA A 150 37.44 -8.08 -7.10
CA ALA A 150 37.42 -9.49 -6.76
C ALA A 150 36.41 -10.24 -7.63
N THR A 151 36.84 -11.34 -8.24
CA THR A 151 35.97 -12.25 -8.99
C THR A 151 35.14 -13.08 -8.03
N LEU A 152 33.83 -13.14 -8.29
CA LEU A 152 32.85 -13.76 -7.42
C LEU A 152 32.33 -14.99 -8.17
N GLY A 153 32.95 -16.13 -7.87
CA GLY A 153 32.63 -17.43 -8.45
C GLY A 153 31.29 -17.98 -8.01
#